data_AF-A0A1X9HDD2-F1
#
_entry.id   AF-A0A1X9HDD2-F1
#
_cell.length_a   1.000
_cell.length_b   1.000
_cell.length_c   1.000
_cell.angle_alpha   90.00
_cell.angle_beta   90.00
_cell.angle_gamma   90.00
#
_symmetry.space_group_name_H-M   'P 1'
#
loop_
_entity.id
_entity.type
_entity.pdbx_description
1 polymer ?
#
loop_
_entity_poly.entity_id
_entity_poly.type
_entity_poly.pdbx_seq_one_letter_code
_entity_poly.pdbx_strand_id
1 'polypeptide(L)' 'FMSLLCSILFLGANLMSLMFFLMLVFMSFLWVWVRGTLPRYRYDKLMYLCWKSFLPVSLNYLLFFSGLKLFLFSLML' A
#
# COMPACT_ATOMS: atom_id res chain seq x y z
N PHE A 1 7.25 8.26 -10.28
CA PHE A 1 8.06 8.13 -9.06
C PHE A 1 7.31 7.37 -7.97
N MET A 2 6.14 7.82 -7.52
CA MET A 2 5.35 7.09 -6.50
C MET A 2 4.96 5.66 -6.91
N SER A 3 4.70 5.41 -8.20
CA SER A 3 4.46 4.06 -8.74
C SER A 3 5.66 3.12 -8.57
N LEU A 4 6.89 3.64 -8.71
CA LEU A 4 8.13 2.88 -8.54
C LEU A 4 8.39 2.59 -7.06
N LEU A 5 8.12 3.54 -6.16
CA LEU A 5 8.20 3.31 -4.72
C LEU A 5 7.20 2.22 -4.28
N CYS A 6 5.97 2.26 -4.79
CA CYS A 6 4.95 1.26 -4.49
C CYS A 6 5.38 -0.15 -4.94
N SER A 7 5.90 -0.29 -6.17
CA SER A 7 6.35 -1.60 -6.66
C SER A 7 7.52 -2.15 -5.84
N ILE A 8 8.47 -1.29 -5.42
CA ILE A 8 9.61 -1.71 -4.59
C ILE A 8 9.15 -2.18 -3.21
N LEU A 9 8.24 -1.46 -2.56
CA LEU A 9 7.80 -1.76 -1.19
C LEU A 9 6.88 -2.99 -1.10
N PHE A 10 6.01 -3.22 -2.09
CA PHE A 10 5.00 -4.28 -2.02
C PHE A 10 5.31 -5.52 -2.87
N LEU A 11 5.92 -5.37 -4.05
CA LEU A 11 6.13 -6.46 -5.00
C LEU A 11 7.59 -6.97 -5.03
N GLY A 12 8.50 -6.30 -4.33
CA GLY A 12 9.92 -6.63 -4.29
C GLY A 12 10.73 -5.94 -5.40
N ALA A 13 12.05 -5.87 -5.22
CA ALA A 13 12.97 -5.08 -6.05
C ALA A 13 13.96 -5.96 -6.83
N ASN A 14 13.46 -6.72 -7.81
CA ASN A 14 14.32 -7.47 -8.74
C ASN A 14 14.69 -6.62 -9.96
N LEU A 15 15.57 -5.62 -9.76
CA LEU A 15 15.97 -4.63 -10.77
C LEU A 15 16.54 -5.25 -12.06
N MET A 16 17.18 -6.42 -11.95
CA MET A 16 17.82 -7.10 -13.09
C MET A 16 16.84 -7.93 -13.93
N SER A 17 15.60 -8.11 -13.46
CA SER A 17 14.61 -8.96 -14.14
C SER A 17 13.68 -8.13 -15.01
N LEU A 18 13.38 -8.62 -16.23
CA LEU A 18 12.37 -8.00 -17.10
C LEU A 18 10.96 -8.01 -16.48
N MET A 19 10.68 -8.97 -15.61
CA MET A 19 9.39 -9.08 -14.91
C MET A 19 9.10 -7.86 -14.03
N PHE A 20 10.13 -7.27 -13.41
CA PHE A 20 9.97 -6.06 -12.60
C PHE A 20 9.50 -4.86 -13.42
N PHE A 21 10.06 -4.69 -14.63
CA PHE A 21 9.65 -3.61 -15.53
C PHE A 21 8.19 -3.76 -15.98
N LEU A 22 7.75 -5.00 -16.27
CA LEU A 22 6.35 -5.27 -16.62
C LEU A 22 5.39 -4.93 -15.48
N MET A 23 5.72 -5.33 -14.24
CA MET A 23 4.92 -4.99 -13.06
C MET A 23 4.85 -3.48 -12.82
N LEU A 24 5.94 -2.75 -13.09
CA LEU A 24 5.97 -1.29 -12.96
C LEU A 24 5.05 -0.61 -13.97
N VAL A 25 5.07 -1.05 -15.24
CA VAL A 25 4.16 -0.54 -16.28
C VAL A 25 2.71 -0.86 -15.95
N PHE A 26 2.44 -2.05 -15.42
CA PHE A 26 1.10 -2.41 -14.97
C PHE A 26 0.62 -1.49 -13.82
N MET A 27 1.47 -1.26 -12.82
CA MET A 27 1.15 -0.37 -11.71
C MET A 27 0.92 1.08 -12.17
N SER A 28 1.70 1.60 -13.11
CA SER A 28 1.48 2.95 -13.64
C SER A 28 0.18 3.05 -14.45
N PHE A 29 -0.17 1.99 -15.20
CA PHE A 29 -1.44 1.91 -15.92
C PHE A 29 -2.65 1.95 -14.98
N LEU A 30 -2.60 1.22 -13.85
CA LEU A 30 -3.67 1.26 -12.84
C LEU A 30 -3.91 2.68 -12.31
N TRP A 31 -2.86 3.45 -12.02
CA TRP A 31 -3.02 4.83 -11.55
C TRP A 31 -3.68 5.75 -12.58
N VAL A 32 -3.42 5.55 -13.87
CA VAL A 32 -4.09 6.31 -14.93
C VAL A 32 -5.54 5.88 -15.04
N TRP A 33 -5.81 4.58 -15.00
CA TRP A 33 -7.15 4.03 -15.10
C TRP A 33 -8.07 4.52 -13.97
N VAL A 34 -7.61 4.45 -12.72
CA VAL A 34 -8.38 4.91 -11.54
C VAL A 34 -8.76 6.40 -11.64
N ARG A 35 -7.89 7.24 -12.20
CA ARG A 35 -8.20 8.66 -12.43
C ARG A 35 -9.26 8.89 -13.52
N GLY A 36 -9.37 7.97 -14.48
CA GLY A 36 -10.36 8.05 -15.55
C GLY A 36 -11.76 7.59 -15.13
N THR A 37 -11.86 6.71 -14.12
CA THR A 37 -13.14 6.09 -13.74
C THR A 37 -13.88 6.80 -12.61
N LEU A 38 -13.20 7.55 -11.75
CA LEU A 38 -13.79 8.10 -10.53
C LEU A 38 -14.06 9.61 -10.63
N PRO A 39 -15.26 10.08 -10.26
CA PRO A 39 -15.53 11.51 -10.15
C PRO A 39 -14.75 12.11 -8.97
N ARG A 40 -14.36 13.39 -9.08
CA ARG A 40 -13.57 14.07 -8.05
C ARG A 40 -14.35 14.17 -6.73
N TYR A 41 -13.79 13.65 -5.65
CA TYR A 41 -14.33 13.82 -4.31
C TYR A 41 -13.97 15.20 -3.73
N ARG A 42 -14.91 15.81 -3.00
CA ARG A 42 -14.68 17.06 -2.25
C ARG A 42 -13.77 16.80 -1.05
N TYR A 43 -12.97 17.80 -0.69
CA TYR A 43 -11.97 17.71 0.39
C TYR A 43 -12.54 17.22 1.73
N ASP A 44 -13.75 17.63 2.10
CA ASP A 44 -14.37 17.22 3.37
C ASP A 44 -14.59 15.71 3.45
N LYS A 45 -15.03 15.11 2.34
CA LYS A 45 -15.27 13.67 2.27
C LYS A 45 -13.95 12.89 2.27
N LEU A 46 -12.91 13.43 1.64
CA LEU A 46 -11.57 12.84 1.64
C LEU A 46 -10.95 12.89 3.04
N MET A 47 -11.09 14.01 3.74
CA MET A 47 -10.61 14.15 5.11
C MET A 47 -11.34 13.19 6.04
N TYR A 48 -12.68 13.11 5.95
CA TYR A 48 -13.46 12.17 6.73
C TYR A 48 -13.00 10.72 6.51
N LEU A 49 -12.78 10.32 5.25
CA LEU A 49 -12.27 9.00 4.90
C LEU A 49 -10.89 8.73 5.55
N CYS A 50 -9.95 9.66 5.42
CA CYS A 50 -8.60 9.51 6.01
C CYS A 50 -8.66 9.33 7.55
N TRP A 51 -9.42 10.18 8.22
CA TRP A 51 -9.43 10.23 9.69
C TRP A 51 -10.32 9.18 10.33
N LYS A 52 -11.46 8.83 9.71
CA LYS A 52 -12.41 7.89 10.33
C LYS A 52 -12.22 6.45 9.90
N SER A 53 -11.70 6.16 8.70
CA SER A 53 -11.47 4.78 8.28
C SER A 53 -9.99 4.43 8.21
N PHE A 54 -9.16 5.19 7.49
CA PHE A 54 -7.77 4.78 7.25
C PHE A 54 -6.90 4.82 8.51
N LEU A 55 -7.03 5.86 9.33
CA LEU A 55 -6.22 6.03 10.55
C LEU A 55 -6.47 4.93 11.60
N PRO A 56 -7.71 4.61 12.01
CA PRO A 56 -7.92 3.52 12.98
C PRO A 56 -7.52 2.16 12.43
N VAL A 57 -7.70 1.92 11.12
CA VAL A 57 -7.32 0.66 10.48
C VAL A 57 -5.80 0.48 10.46
N SER A 58 -5.05 1.52 10.08
CA SER A 58 -3.57 1.42 10.03
C SER A 58 -2.96 1.22 11.42
N LEU A 59 -3.51 1.88 12.45
CA LEU A 59 -3.10 1.68 13.85
C LEU A 59 -3.39 0.25 14.33
N ASN A 60 -4.56 -0.30 14.00
CA ASN A 60 -4.90 -1.68 14.37
C ASN A 60 -3.94 -2.69 13.71
N TYR A 61 -3.63 -2.52 12.43
CA TYR A 61 -2.65 -3.37 11.75
C TYR A 61 -1.26 -3.29 12.39
N LEU A 62 -0.79 -2.10 12.78
CA LEU A 62 0.50 -1.93 13.44
C LEU A 62 0.57 -2.68 14.77
N LEU A 63 -0.47 -2.55 15.61
CA LEU A 63 -0.55 -3.28 16.87
C LEU A 63 -0.63 -4.80 16.64
N PHE A 64 -1.41 -5.24 15.66
CA PHE A 64 -1.56 -6.66 15.33
C PHE A 64 -0.24 -7.29 14.86
N PHE A 65 0.46 -6.66 13.90
CA PHE A 65 1.72 -7.20 13.38
C PHE A 65 2.84 -7.17 14.43
N SER A 66 2.89 -6.13 15.27
CA SER A 66 3.88 -6.07 16.36
C SER A 66 3.60 -7.13 17.43
N GLY A 67 2.34 -7.34 17.81
CA GLY A 67 1.92 -8.42 18.70
C GLY A 67 2.23 -9.81 18.15
N LEU A 68 1.90 -10.08 16.89
CA LEU A 68 2.22 -11.35 16.22
C LEU A 68 3.73 -11.63 16.21
N LYS A 69 4.55 -10.63 15.91
CA LYS A 69 6.02 -10.78 15.91
C LYS A 69 6.54 -11.16 17.30
N LEU A 70 6.03 -10.53 18.35
CA LEU A 70 6.40 -10.84 19.74
C LEU A 70 5.97 -12.25 20.13
N PHE A 71 4.75 -12.65 19.77
CA PHE A 71 4.24 -14.00 20.04
C PHE A 71 5.09 -15.08 19.35
N LEU A 72 5.42 -14.89 18.06
CA LEU A 72 6.31 -15.78 17.33
C LEU A 72 7.72 -15.83 17.94
N PHE A 73 8.24 -14.70 18.43
CA PHE A 73 9.53 -14.67 19.11
C PHE A 73 9.51 -15.47 20.42
N SER A 74 8.44 -15.35 21.21
CA SER A 74 8.29 -16.14 22.45
C SER A 74 8.07 -17.64 22.22
N LEU A 75 7.60 -18.04 21.02
CA LEU A 75 7.45 -19.44 20.64
C LEU A 75 8.76 -20.06 20.13
N MET A 76 9.63 -19.24 19.53
CA MET A 76 10.93 -19.66 19.00
C MET A 76 12.03 -19.71 20.06
N LEU A 77 11.86 -18.98 21.16
CA LEU A 77 12.76 -18.97 22.32
C LEU A 77 12.35 -20.07 23.32
#